data_AF-A0A927LGR0-F1
#
_entry.id   AF-A0A927LGR0-F1
#
_cell.length_a   1.000
_cell.length_b   1.000
_cell.length_c   1.000
_cell.angle_alpha   90.00
_cell.angle_beta   90.00
_cell.angle_gamma   90.00
#
_symmetry.space_group_name_H-M   'P 1'
#
loop_
_entity.id
_entity.type
_entity.pdbx_description
1 polymer ?
#
loop_
_entity_poly.entity_id
_entity_poly.type
_entity_poly.pdbx_seq_one_letter_code
_entity_poly.pdbx_strand_id
1 'polypeptide(L)'
;MGKSFVYNTGSTDDDKKEDELHLIFGIFIDGTLNNKKNTQLRRDSRNETANSTITEEKKKADIEREANDLKKIKSGKLVVIPTGFKNNLQLYKEYLEGIDRDFLDEMGTDNSYSNDDTNVARMWSCCDEDKAIYVEGMGTSEEDSHNRQDSQDGFAFGAGTTGIRARVRLACERVAKHVELAKKGNKKVTQITFDVFGFSRGAASARNFVHEINTKMEYSTRSITIPDGFCPINPYSQHGMPIHKYRDALGDADGLEVNSKGLVGGKLPRYGHLGYSLITNKILTPDELIEMKIIIRFIGVYDTVSSYYERGALGAYDDFEKLGDDSKSIKLATFDPKDFENDQNELGLQELELNGDASKFQQMVHFTAQDEHRKNFILT
;
A
#
# COMPACT_ATOMS: atom_id res chain seq x y z
N MET A 1 41.98 -33.68 -26.56
CA MET A 1 41.65 -33.01 -25.28
C MET A 1 40.96 -31.70 -25.60
N GLY A 2 39.63 -31.67 -25.53
CA GLY A 2 38.85 -30.45 -25.74
C GLY A 2 38.95 -29.56 -24.51
N LYS A 3 39.31 -28.29 -24.68
CA LYS A 3 39.25 -27.30 -23.60
C LYS A 3 37.79 -26.91 -23.38
N SER A 4 37.23 -27.29 -22.24
CA SER A 4 35.94 -26.76 -21.79
C SER A 4 36.15 -25.35 -21.26
N PHE A 5 35.52 -24.37 -21.90
CA PHE A 5 35.42 -23.01 -21.36
C PHE A 5 34.21 -22.97 -20.43
N VAL A 6 34.47 -22.76 -19.14
CA VAL A 6 33.44 -22.50 -18.14
C VAL A 6 33.16 -21.00 -18.18
N TYR A 7 32.00 -20.60 -18.69
CA TYR A 7 31.52 -19.24 -18.57
C TYR A 7 30.95 -19.05 -17.16
N ASN A 8 31.74 -18.41 -16.30
CA ASN A 8 31.25 -17.95 -15.01
C ASN A 8 30.44 -16.67 -15.26
N THR A 9 29.10 -16.75 -15.29
CA THR A 9 28.20 -15.60 -15.42
C THR A 9 28.00 -14.87 -14.09
N GLY A 10 29.02 -14.87 -13.23
CA GLY A 10 29.05 -14.05 -12.03
C GLY A 10 29.74 -12.74 -12.37
N SER A 11 28.98 -11.64 -12.38
CA SER A 11 29.56 -10.29 -12.40
C SER A 11 30.52 -10.17 -11.23
N THR A 12 31.81 -10.05 -11.52
CA THR A 12 32.85 -9.77 -10.52
C THR A 12 32.58 -8.41 -9.87
N ASP A 13 32.80 -8.29 -8.56
CA ASP A 13 32.72 -7.01 -7.83
C ASP A 13 33.71 -5.94 -8.35
N ASP A 14 34.59 -6.31 -9.30
CA ASP A 14 35.64 -5.48 -9.91
C ASP A 14 35.13 -4.38 -10.87
N ASP A 15 33.83 -4.35 -11.21
CA ASP A 15 33.25 -3.31 -12.10
C ASP A 15 32.54 -2.15 -11.35
N LYS A 16 32.45 -2.19 -10.01
CA LYS A 16 31.81 -1.12 -9.24
C LYS A 16 32.80 0.04 -9.06
N LYS A 17 32.56 1.17 -9.74
CA LYS A 17 33.27 2.41 -9.41
C LYS A 17 32.97 2.76 -7.95
N GLU A 18 33.97 3.28 -7.21
CA GLU A 18 33.82 3.61 -5.77
C GLU A 18 32.63 4.56 -5.47
N ASP A 19 32.23 5.34 -6.47
CA ASP A 19 31.15 6.32 -6.40
C ASP A 19 29.75 5.77 -6.74
N GLU A 20 29.64 4.52 -7.21
CA GLU A 20 28.37 3.90 -7.60
C GLU A 20 27.72 3.13 -6.43
N LEU A 21 26.41 3.29 -6.25
CA LEU A 21 25.62 2.66 -5.20
C LEU A 21 24.54 1.78 -5.81
N HIS A 22 24.64 0.48 -5.55
CA HIS A 22 23.63 -0.51 -5.94
C HIS A 22 22.81 -0.91 -4.72
N LEU A 23 21.50 -0.76 -4.81
CA LEU A 23 20.56 -1.07 -3.72
C LEU A 23 19.74 -2.31 -4.05
N ILE A 24 19.34 -3.03 -3.01
CA ILE A 24 18.50 -4.23 -3.10
C ILE A 24 17.39 -4.10 -2.06
N PHE A 25 16.15 -4.18 -2.52
CA PHE A 25 14.96 -4.09 -1.67
C PHE A 25 14.01 -5.27 -1.92
N GLY A 26 13.48 -5.83 -0.83
CA GLY A 26 12.34 -6.73 -0.86
C GLY A 26 11.05 -5.94 -0.64
N ILE A 27 10.08 -6.09 -1.53
CA ILE A 27 8.74 -5.47 -1.42
C ILE A 27 7.74 -6.55 -1.04
N PHE A 28 6.99 -6.35 0.02
CA PHE A 28 6.09 -7.33 0.61
C PHE A 28 4.69 -6.73 0.74
N ILE A 29 3.81 -7.03 -0.22
CA ILE A 29 2.46 -6.47 -0.28
C ILE A 29 1.43 -7.48 0.23
N ASP A 30 0.76 -7.16 1.32
CA ASP A 30 -0.16 -8.09 1.97
C ASP A 30 -1.53 -8.20 1.27
N GLY A 31 -2.29 -9.22 1.63
CA GLY A 31 -3.65 -9.44 1.16
C GLY A 31 -4.67 -8.57 1.87
N THR A 32 -5.89 -8.52 1.35
CA THR A 32 -6.94 -7.65 1.86
C THR A 32 -7.29 -7.93 3.31
N LEU A 33 -7.52 -6.85 4.07
CA LEU A 33 -7.69 -6.88 5.53
C LEU A 33 -6.50 -7.47 6.28
N ASN A 34 -5.34 -7.68 5.66
CA ASN A 34 -4.15 -8.08 6.40
C ASN A 34 -3.30 -6.85 6.72
N ASN A 35 -3.06 -6.66 8.01
CA ASN A 35 -2.20 -5.62 8.51
C ASN A 35 -1.42 -6.19 9.71
N LYS A 36 -0.11 -6.32 9.52
CA LYS A 36 0.81 -6.82 10.55
C LYS A 36 0.75 -6.01 11.84
N LYS A 37 0.65 -4.67 11.75
CA LYS A 37 0.59 -3.82 12.94
C LYS A 37 -0.70 -4.03 13.71
N ASN A 38 -1.83 -4.10 13.02
CA ASN A 38 -3.13 -4.38 13.65
C ASN A 38 -3.14 -5.76 14.31
N THR A 39 -2.55 -6.76 13.64
CA THR A 39 -2.36 -8.11 14.20
C THR A 39 -1.49 -8.06 15.47
N GLN A 40 -0.40 -7.31 15.45
CA GLN A 40 0.46 -7.14 16.63
C GLN A 40 -0.27 -6.42 17.78
N LEU A 41 -1.03 -5.36 17.49
CA LEU A 41 -1.81 -4.64 18.52
C LEU A 41 -2.88 -5.53 19.16
N ARG A 42 -3.54 -6.39 18.38
CA ARG A 42 -4.45 -7.41 18.94
C ARG A 42 -3.68 -8.32 19.89
N ARG A 43 -2.52 -8.84 19.47
CA ARG A 43 -1.70 -9.74 20.30
C ARG A 43 -1.26 -9.06 21.59
N ASP A 44 -0.84 -7.80 21.51
CA ASP A 44 -0.47 -6.95 22.66
C ASP A 44 -1.64 -6.70 23.62
N SER A 45 -2.88 -6.59 23.11
CA SER A 45 -4.12 -6.46 23.89
C SER A 45 -4.47 -7.77 24.61
N ARG A 46 -4.38 -8.89 23.89
CA ARG A 46 -4.88 -10.21 24.32
C ARG A 46 -3.82 -11.11 24.95
N ASN A 47 -2.61 -10.57 25.15
CA ASN A 47 -1.41 -11.30 25.57
C ASN A 47 -1.21 -12.60 24.77
N GLU A 48 -1.32 -12.49 23.44
CA GLU A 48 -1.12 -13.59 22.50
C GLU A 48 0.31 -13.61 21.98
N THR A 49 0.77 -14.79 21.58
CA THR A 49 2.03 -15.00 20.85
C THR A 49 1.72 -15.62 19.49
N ALA A 50 2.68 -15.63 18.58
CA ALA A 50 2.54 -16.32 17.28
C ALA A 50 2.18 -17.81 17.40
N ASN A 51 2.43 -18.42 18.56
CA ASN A 51 2.11 -19.84 18.83
C ASN A 51 0.80 -20.06 19.56
N SER A 52 0.15 -19.00 20.04
CA SER A 52 -1.11 -19.09 20.77
C SER A 52 -2.22 -19.65 19.88
N THR A 53 -2.91 -20.68 20.36
CA THR A 53 -4.15 -21.16 19.73
C THR A 53 -5.31 -20.36 20.29
N ILE A 54 -6.07 -19.71 19.40
CA ILE A 54 -7.21 -18.88 19.79
C ILE A 54 -8.45 -19.77 19.86
N THR A 55 -8.91 -20.06 21.08
CA THR A 55 -10.19 -20.75 21.30
C THR A 55 -11.34 -19.77 21.20
N GLU A 56 -12.51 -20.20 20.70
CA GLU A 56 -13.72 -19.38 20.59
C GLU A 56 -14.14 -18.72 21.92
N GLU A 57 -13.99 -19.42 23.04
CA GLU A 57 -14.32 -18.90 24.37
C GLU A 57 -13.43 -17.70 24.76
N LYS A 58 -12.11 -17.85 24.56
CA LYS A 58 -11.15 -16.76 24.76
C LYS A 58 -11.45 -15.58 23.81
N LYS A 59 -11.70 -15.85 22.52
CA LYS A 59 -12.04 -14.82 21.53
C LYS A 59 -13.24 -14.00 21.99
N LYS A 60 -14.32 -14.65 22.44
CA LYS A 60 -15.52 -13.97 22.97
C LYS A 60 -15.22 -13.12 24.21
N ALA A 61 -14.46 -13.66 25.17
CA ALA A 61 -14.11 -12.93 26.39
C ALA A 61 -13.25 -11.68 26.11
N ASP A 62 -12.29 -11.79 25.19
CA ASP A 62 -11.45 -10.66 24.79
C ASP A 62 -12.26 -9.57 24.08
N ILE A 63 -13.18 -9.95 23.17
CA ILE A 63 -14.09 -9.02 22.48
C ILE A 63 -14.99 -8.28 23.49
N GLU A 64 -15.58 -9.00 24.45
CA GLU A 64 -16.44 -8.39 25.47
C GLU A 64 -15.66 -7.40 26.36
N ARG A 65 -14.44 -7.76 26.76
CA ARG A 65 -13.54 -6.87 27.51
C ARG A 65 -13.26 -5.59 26.70
N GLU A 66 -12.84 -5.74 25.45
CA GLU A 66 -12.47 -4.66 24.55
C GLU A 66 -13.65 -3.67 24.34
N ALA A 67 -14.85 -4.18 24.08
CA ALA A 67 -16.05 -3.36 23.95
C ALA A 67 -16.40 -2.60 25.25
N ASN A 68 -16.20 -3.23 26.41
CA ASN A 68 -16.43 -2.59 27.70
C ASN A 68 -15.40 -1.48 28.00
N ASP A 69 -14.13 -1.70 27.65
CA ASP A 69 -13.08 -0.71 27.88
C ASP A 69 -13.25 0.50 26.97
N LEU A 70 -13.68 0.32 25.72
CA LEU A 70 -14.02 1.44 24.84
C LEU A 70 -15.19 2.27 25.39
N LYS A 71 -16.26 1.62 25.90
CA LYS A 71 -17.38 2.33 26.55
C LYS A 71 -16.93 3.13 27.77
N LYS A 72 -16.00 2.59 28.57
CA LYS A 72 -15.41 3.32 29.71
C LYS A 72 -14.61 4.53 29.25
N ILE A 73 -13.75 4.38 28.24
CA ILE A 73 -12.96 5.50 27.68
C ILE A 73 -13.89 6.60 27.14
N LYS A 74 -14.90 6.24 26.34
CA LYS A 74 -15.90 7.19 25.79
C LYS A 74 -16.67 7.93 26.91
N SER A 75 -16.85 7.31 28.08
CA SER A 75 -17.49 7.92 29.26
C SER A 75 -16.52 8.60 30.23
N GLY A 76 -15.25 8.76 29.87
CA GLY A 76 -14.24 9.42 30.70
C GLY A 76 -13.81 8.61 31.93
N LYS A 77 -14.10 7.30 31.97
CA LYS A 77 -13.73 6.39 33.06
C LYS A 77 -12.34 5.81 32.83
N LEU A 78 -11.66 5.50 33.93
CA LEU A 78 -10.36 4.82 33.93
C LEU A 78 -10.49 3.38 33.42
N VAL A 79 -9.50 2.96 32.62
CA VAL A 79 -9.36 1.60 32.11
C VAL A 79 -7.99 1.04 32.47
N VAL A 80 -7.89 -0.28 32.58
CA VAL A 80 -6.61 -0.97 32.75
C VAL A 80 -6.02 -1.18 31.36
N ILE A 81 -4.89 -0.54 31.09
CA ILE A 81 -4.21 -0.65 29.80
C ILE A 81 -3.46 -1.99 29.76
N PRO A 82 -3.64 -2.83 28.72
CA PRO A 82 -2.88 -4.07 28.59
C PRO A 82 -1.37 -3.80 28.52
N THR A 83 -0.59 -4.71 29.10
CA THR A 83 0.87 -4.55 29.24
C THR A 83 1.59 -4.36 27.90
N GLY A 84 1.10 -4.99 26.83
CA GLY A 84 1.66 -4.85 25.48
C GLY A 84 1.66 -3.41 24.96
N PHE A 85 0.72 -2.57 25.42
CA PHE A 85 0.64 -1.16 25.04
C PHE A 85 1.59 -0.26 25.83
N LYS A 86 2.38 -0.81 26.78
CA LYS A 86 3.39 -0.05 27.56
C LYS A 86 2.83 1.23 28.20
N ASN A 87 1.60 1.15 28.74
CA ASN A 87 0.85 2.27 29.33
C ASN A 87 0.50 3.41 28.36
N ASN A 88 0.57 3.19 27.04
CA ASN A 88 0.16 4.17 26.04
C ASN A 88 -1.37 4.15 25.85
N LEU A 89 -2.06 5.04 26.57
CA LEU A 89 -3.52 5.16 26.49
C LEU A 89 -4.01 5.58 25.10
N GLN A 90 -3.28 6.45 24.42
CA GLN A 90 -3.66 6.95 23.09
C GLN A 90 -3.63 5.81 22.07
N LEU A 91 -2.54 5.04 22.05
CA LEU A 91 -2.42 3.87 21.17
C LEU A 91 -3.48 2.80 21.48
N TYR A 92 -3.78 2.58 22.76
CA TYR A 92 -4.83 1.65 23.17
C TYR A 92 -6.22 2.14 22.74
N LYS A 93 -6.48 3.44 22.84
CA LYS A 93 -7.72 4.05 22.34
C LYS A 93 -7.85 3.91 20.83
N GLU A 94 -6.81 4.22 20.07
CA GLU A 94 -6.80 4.06 18.60
C GLU A 94 -7.01 2.59 18.18
N TYR A 95 -6.43 1.64 18.93
CA TYR A 95 -6.70 0.21 18.74
C TYR A 95 -8.16 -0.13 18.98
N LEU A 96 -8.72 0.30 20.12
CA LEU A 96 -10.11 0.03 20.48
C LEU A 96 -11.09 0.66 19.47
N GLU A 97 -10.81 1.87 18.99
CA GLU A 97 -11.59 2.54 17.94
C GLU A 97 -11.47 1.85 16.57
N GLY A 98 -10.33 1.21 16.28
CA GLY A 98 -10.12 0.44 15.07
C GLY A 98 -10.86 -0.90 15.04
N ILE A 99 -11.04 -1.55 16.20
CA ILE A 99 -11.81 -2.79 16.33
C ILE A 99 -13.32 -2.55 16.50
N ASP A 100 -13.72 -1.39 17.03
CA ASP A 100 -15.12 -1.00 17.23
C ASP A 100 -15.80 -0.82 15.88
N ARG A 101 -16.78 -1.66 15.60
CA ARG A 101 -17.60 -1.61 14.40
C ARG A 101 -19.03 -1.27 14.79
N ASP A 102 -19.67 -0.40 14.00
CA ASP A 102 -21.11 -0.19 14.15
C ASP A 102 -21.85 -1.45 13.68
N PHE A 103 -23.09 -1.65 14.15
CA PHE A 103 -23.92 -2.82 13.84
C PHE A 103 -24.06 -3.12 12.32
N LEU A 104 -23.95 -2.10 11.46
CA LEU A 104 -23.97 -2.25 10.01
C LEU A 104 -22.66 -2.82 9.43
N ASP A 105 -21.53 -2.66 10.12
CA ASP A 105 -20.21 -3.16 9.72
C ASP A 105 -19.97 -4.63 10.15
N GLU A 106 -20.74 -5.15 11.12
CA GLU A 106 -20.69 -6.56 11.56
C GLU A 106 -21.29 -7.54 10.55
N MET A 107 -22.13 -7.06 9.62
CA MET A 107 -22.81 -7.92 8.63
C MET A 107 -21.90 -8.38 7.47
N GLY A 108 -20.65 -7.92 7.40
CA GLY A 108 -19.85 -7.95 6.16
C GLY A 108 -18.60 -8.83 6.09
N THR A 109 -17.88 -9.11 7.19
CA THR A 109 -16.67 -10.00 7.35
C THR A 109 -15.86 -9.57 8.59
N ASP A 110 -15.01 -10.45 9.11
CA ASP A 110 -14.04 -10.15 10.19
C ASP A 110 -13.09 -8.98 9.78
N ASN A 111 -12.58 -8.19 10.74
CA ASN A 111 -11.73 -7.01 10.47
C ASN A 111 -10.24 -7.35 10.39
N SER A 112 -9.40 -6.37 10.06
CA SER A 112 -7.95 -6.61 9.93
C SER A 112 -7.24 -7.01 11.22
N TYR A 113 -7.88 -6.80 12.38
CA TYR A 113 -7.40 -7.28 13.67
C TYR A 113 -7.75 -8.75 13.90
N SER A 114 -8.79 -9.29 13.27
CA SER A 114 -9.18 -10.70 13.39
C SER A 114 -8.23 -11.66 12.64
N ASN A 115 -7.44 -11.16 11.69
CA ASN A 115 -6.54 -11.96 10.88
C ASN A 115 -5.23 -12.34 11.61
N ASP A 116 -4.43 -13.20 10.99
CA ASP A 116 -3.10 -13.60 11.47
C ASP A 116 -2.02 -13.23 10.44
N ASP A 117 -0.74 -13.41 10.79
CA ASP A 117 0.36 -13.07 9.87
C ASP A 117 0.33 -13.96 8.63
N THR A 118 0.22 -13.34 7.45
CA THR A 118 0.33 -14.02 6.16
C THR A 118 1.76 -14.49 5.88
N ASN A 119 1.93 -15.33 4.86
CA ASN A 119 3.26 -15.71 4.38
C ASN A 119 4.12 -14.51 4.00
N VAL A 120 3.51 -13.45 3.45
CA VAL A 120 4.22 -12.22 3.06
C VAL A 120 4.73 -11.48 4.31
N ALA A 121 3.89 -11.33 5.34
CA ALA A 121 4.30 -10.73 6.61
C ALA A 121 5.40 -11.53 7.33
N ARG A 122 5.32 -12.86 7.29
CA ARG A 122 6.31 -13.79 7.87
C ARG A 122 7.64 -13.77 7.13
N MET A 123 7.61 -13.65 5.81
CA MET A 123 8.82 -13.56 5.01
C MET A 123 9.51 -12.22 5.25
N TRP A 124 8.74 -11.13 5.27
CA TRP A 124 9.24 -9.80 5.63
C TRP A 124 9.92 -9.81 7.00
N SER A 125 9.35 -10.49 8.01
CA SER A 125 9.94 -10.53 9.37
C SER A 125 11.24 -11.31 9.47
N CYS A 126 11.58 -12.10 8.44
CA CYS A 126 12.87 -12.79 8.33
C CYS A 126 13.94 -11.94 7.63
N CYS A 127 13.60 -10.75 7.15
CA CYS A 127 14.50 -9.87 6.41
C CYS A 127 15.02 -8.70 7.27
N ASP A 128 16.14 -8.11 6.86
CA ASP A 128 16.65 -6.90 7.49
C ASP A 128 15.69 -5.72 7.21
N GLU A 129 15.31 -4.96 8.25
CA GLU A 129 14.36 -3.84 8.13
C GLU A 129 14.84 -2.74 7.18
N ASP A 130 16.16 -2.57 6.99
CA ASP A 130 16.73 -1.57 6.07
C ASP A 130 16.55 -1.94 4.59
N LYS A 131 16.21 -3.20 4.30
CA LYS A 131 16.03 -3.72 2.93
C LYS A 131 14.60 -4.21 2.67
N ALA A 132 13.79 -4.39 3.71
CA ALA A 132 12.49 -5.02 3.62
C ALA A 132 11.35 -4.02 3.79
N ILE A 133 10.61 -3.78 2.72
CA ILE A 133 9.51 -2.83 2.69
C ILE A 133 8.20 -3.60 2.72
N TYR A 134 7.52 -3.55 3.85
CA TYR A 134 6.17 -4.07 3.99
C TYR A 134 5.15 -3.03 3.52
N VAL A 135 4.07 -3.48 2.89
CA VAL A 135 2.93 -2.68 2.46
C VAL A 135 1.68 -3.40 2.93
N GLU A 136 0.84 -2.67 3.66
CA GLU A 136 -0.38 -3.22 4.26
C GLU A 136 -1.39 -3.62 3.18
N GLY A 137 -2.24 -4.57 3.53
CA GLY A 137 -3.30 -5.07 2.68
C GLY A 137 -4.35 -4.03 2.30
N MET A 138 -5.00 -4.23 1.16
CA MET A 138 -6.07 -3.34 0.70
C MET A 138 -7.22 -3.29 1.72
N GLY A 139 -7.83 -2.12 1.85
CA GLY A 139 -8.93 -1.90 2.80
C GLY A 139 -8.49 -1.75 4.26
N THR A 140 -7.20 -1.61 4.56
CA THR A 140 -6.70 -1.36 5.93
C THR A 140 -6.07 0.03 6.05
N SER A 141 -5.93 0.54 7.27
CA SER A 141 -5.18 1.78 7.49
C SER A 141 -3.68 1.56 7.28
N GLU A 142 -2.95 2.62 6.94
CA GLU A 142 -1.48 2.62 7.05
C GLU A 142 -1.03 2.49 8.50
N GLU A 143 0.20 1.99 8.73
CA GLU A 143 0.76 1.82 10.07
C GLU A 143 0.76 3.10 10.92
N ASP A 144 1.06 4.24 10.30
CA ASP A 144 1.19 5.54 10.97
C ASP A 144 -0.13 6.34 11.05
N SER A 145 -1.24 5.77 10.60
CA SER A 145 -2.54 6.44 10.65
C SER A 145 -3.07 6.52 12.09
N HIS A 146 -3.56 7.70 12.48
CA HIS A 146 -4.34 7.88 13.70
C HIS A 146 -5.75 7.27 13.60
N ASN A 147 -6.28 7.15 12.38
CA ASN A 147 -7.51 6.42 12.11
C ASN A 147 -7.17 5.02 11.63
N ARG A 148 -7.29 4.02 12.52
CA ARG A 148 -6.98 2.62 12.23
C ARG A 148 -8.19 1.76 11.88
N GLN A 149 -9.26 2.39 11.39
CA GLN A 149 -10.42 1.68 10.86
C GLN A 149 -10.15 1.20 9.43
N ASP A 150 -10.73 0.05 9.10
CA ASP A 150 -10.66 -0.53 7.76
C ASP A 150 -11.54 0.28 6.78
N SER A 151 -11.09 0.44 5.53
CA SER A 151 -11.86 1.06 4.45
C SER A 151 -12.66 -0.02 3.70
N GLN A 152 -13.97 0.22 3.55
CA GLN A 152 -14.84 -0.69 2.80
C GLN A 152 -14.57 -0.66 1.30
N ASP A 153 -14.15 0.46 0.70
CA ASP A 153 -13.95 0.54 -0.76
C ASP A 153 -12.67 -0.20 -1.18
N GLY A 154 -11.59 -0.03 -0.40
CA GLY A 154 -10.39 -0.85 -0.56
C GLY A 154 -10.66 -2.34 -0.28
N PHE A 155 -11.52 -2.62 0.70
CA PHE A 155 -11.92 -3.99 1.03
C PHE A 155 -12.80 -4.65 -0.04
N ALA A 156 -13.82 -3.98 -0.57
CA ALA A 156 -14.80 -4.59 -1.46
C ALA A 156 -14.35 -4.55 -2.93
N PHE A 157 -13.73 -3.47 -3.36
CA PHE A 157 -13.43 -3.21 -4.77
C PHE A 157 -11.93 -3.13 -5.08
N GLY A 158 -11.06 -3.19 -4.07
CA GLY A 158 -9.62 -2.98 -4.28
C GLY A 158 -9.31 -1.56 -4.75
N ALA A 159 -10.18 -0.62 -4.40
CA ALA A 159 -10.26 0.72 -4.97
C ALA A 159 -10.02 1.81 -3.91
N GLY A 160 -9.99 3.06 -4.35
CA GLY A 160 -9.91 4.21 -3.47
C GLY A 160 -8.53 4.37 -2.82
N THR A 161 -8.51 5.17 -1.76
CA THR A 161 -7.26 5.56 -1.04
C THR A 161 -6.56 4.40 -0.33
N THR A 162 -7.20 3.22 -0.22
CA THR A 162 -6.59 1.99 0.31
C THR A 162 -6.64 0.82 -0.68
N GLY A 163 -6.87 1.12 -1.97
CA GLY A 163 -6.93 0.16 -3.06
C GLY A 163 -5.56 -0.21 -3.64
N ILE A 164 -5.57 -0.98 -4.72
CA ILE A 164 -4.36 -1.53 -5.35
C ILE A 164 -3.40 -0.40 -5.79
N ARG A 165 -3.90 0.57 -6.56
CA ARG A 165 -3.10 1.71 -7.03
C ARG A 165 -2.54 2.54 -5.88
N ALA A 166 -3.32 2.76 -4.82
CA ALA A 166 -2.88 3.47 -3.62
C ALA A 166 -1.75 2.71 -2.88
N ARG A 167 -1.86 1.37 -2.75
CA ARG A 167 -0.79 0.55 -2.15
C ARG A 167 0.49 0.55 -2.98
N VAL A 168 0.37 0.58 -4.31
CA VAL A 168 1.54 0.71 -5.19
C VAL A 168 2.23 2.06 -5.02
N ARG A 169 1.46 3.15 -4.87
CA ARG A 169 2.02 4.48 -4.54
C ARG A 169 2.74 4.48 -3.20
N LEU A 170 2.10 3.93 -2.17
CA LEU A 170 2.69 3.79 -0.84
C LEU A 170 4.00 2.97 -0.88
N ALA A 171 4.03 1.89 -1.66
CA ALA A 171 5.25 1.10 -1.88
C ALA A 171 6.36 1.96 -2.49
N CYS A 172 6.06 2.74 -3.53
CA CYS A 172 7.02 3.64 -4.19
C CYS A 172 7.56 4.71 -3.23
N GLU A 173 6.72 5.30 -2.40
CA GLU A 173 7.11 6.30 -1.39
C GLU A 173 8.01 5.70 -0.32
N ARG A 174 7.67 4.51 0.18
CA ARG A 174 8.49 3.77 1.14
C ARG A 174 9.84 3.39 0.53
N VAL A 175 9.87 2.96 -0.73
CA VAL A 175 11.14 2.71 -1.44
C VAL A 175 11.97 3.98 -1.50
N ALA A 176 11.41 5.13 -1.88
CA ALA A 176 12.13 6.38 -1.92
C ALA A 176 12.74 6.72 -0.55
N LYS A 177 11.98 6.56 0.54
CA LYS A 177 12.49 6.74 1.91
C LYS A 177 13.66 5.78 2.23
N HIS A 178 13.60 4.53 1.83
CA HIS A 178 14.70 3.58 2.06
C HIS A 178 15.93 3.92 1.22
N VAL A 179 15.75 4.39 -0.02
CA VAL A 179 16.85 4.90 -0.86
C VAL A 179 17.51 6.10 -0.19
N GLU A 180 16.74 7.03 0.35
CA GLU A 180 17.26 8.18 1.09
C GLU A 180 18.11 7.75 2.29
N LEU A 181 17.60 6.82 3.10
CA LEU A 181 18.31 6.29 4.28
C LEU A 181 19.58 5.51 3.91
N ALA A 182 19.57 4.81 2.77
CA ALA A 182 20.71 4.04 2.28
C ALA A 182 21.77 4.91 1.58
N LYS A 183 21.38 6.05 0.98
CA LYS A 183 22.29 6.98 0.30
C LYS A 183 23.13 7.74 1.32
N LYS A 184 24.27 7.16 1.69
CA LYS A 184 25.27 7.79 2.57
C LYS A 184 26.37 8.46 1.74
N GLY A 185 26.63 9.75 2.01
CA GLY A 185 27.65 10.53 1.32
C GLY A 185 27.28 10.87 -0.14
N ASN A 186 28.29 11.07 -0.98
CA ASN A 186 28.11 11.54 -2.37
C ASN A 186 27.99 10.40 -3.40
N LYS A 187 27.60 9.19 -2.97
CA LYS A 187 27.46 8.07 -3.90
C LYS A 187 26.24 8.24 -4.80
N LYS A 188 26.40 7.93 -6.08
CA LYS A 188 25.34 7.97 -7.09
C LYS A 188 24.60 6.64 -7.11
N VAL A 189 23.29 6.66 -6.92
CA VAL A 189 22.46 5.46 -7.04
C VAL A 189 22.32 5.11 -8.52
N THR A 190 23.06 4.11 -8.98
CA THR A 190 23.06 3.68 -10.38
C THR A 190 22.17 2.48 -10.63
N GLN A 191 21.86 1.69 -9.59
CA GLN A 191 21.01 0.51 -9.71
C GLN A 191 20.13 0.30 -8.48
N ILE A 192 18.85 -0.01 -8.69
CA ILE A 192 17.97 -0.55 -7.66
C ILE A 192 17.43 -1.90 -8.11
N THR A 193 17.57 -2.89 -7.23
CA THR A 193 17.15 -4.26 -7.47
C THR A 193 15.95 -4.58 -6.58
N PHE A 194 14.87 -5.11 -7.14
CA PHE A 194 13.67 -5.47 -6.41
C PHE A 194 13.39 -6.98 -6.44
N ASP A 195 13.02 -7.51 -5.27
CA ASP A 195 12.32 -8.78 -5.13
C ASP A 195 10.90 -8.46 -4.61
N VAL A 196 9.86 -8.77 -5.38
CA VAL A 196 8.49 -8.34 -5.10
C VAL A 196 7.64 -9.55 -4.73
N PHE A 197 6.94 -9.47 -3.60
CA PHE A 197 6.08 -10.52 -3.10
C PHE A 197 4.69 -9.97 -2.82
N GLY A 198 3.66 -10.76 -3.14
CA GLY A 198 2.27 -10.37 -2.93
C GLY A 198 1.36 -11.54 -2.58
N PHE A 199 0.38 -11.32 -1.69
CA PHE A 199 -0.61 -12.33 -1.28
C PHE A 199 -2.04 -11.91 -1.65
N SER A 200 -2.86 -12.80 -2.22
CA SER A 200 -4.24 -12.49 -2.64
C SER A 200 -4.28 -11.28 -3.59
N ARG A 201 -5.06 -10.24 -3.28
CA ARG A 201 -5.01 -8.96 -4.02
C ARG A 201 -3.66 -8.24 -3.92
N GLY A 202 -2.83 -8.56 -2.92
CA GLY A 202 -1.45 -8.12 -2.83
C GLY A 202 -0.61 -8.65 -3.99
N ALA A 203 -0.95 -9.82 -4.56
CA ALA A 203 -0.33 -10.33 -5.79
C ALA A 203 -0.70 -9.49 -7.03
N ALA A 204 -1.93 -8.99 -7.12
CA ALA A 204 -2.31 -8.03 -8.16
C ALA A 204 -1.55 -6.70 -7.99
N SER A 205 -1.41 -6.24 -6.76
CA SER A 205 -0.61 -5.04 -6.41
C SER A 205 0.87 -5.21 -6.72
N ALA A 206 1.46 -6.38 -6.44
CA ALA A 206 2.85 -6.70 -6.77
C ALA A 206 3.10 -6.61 -8.28
N ARG A 207 2.20 -7.18 -9.09
CA ARG A 207 2.25 -7.08 -10.55
C ARG A 207 2.04 -5.64 -11.02
N ASN A 208 1.08 -4.91 -10.46
CA ASN A 208 0.86 -3.51 -10.79
C ASN A 208 2.08 -2.63 -10.43
N PHE A 209 2.75 -2.89 -9.30
CA PHE A 209 3.99 -2.23 -8.91
C PHE A 209 5.11 -2.46 -9.94
N VAL A 210 5.31 -3.70 -10.39
CA VAL A 210 6.28 -4.05 -11.43
C VAL A 210 5.99 -3.30 -12.74
N HIS A 211 4.71 -3.24 -13.14
CA HIS A 211 4.29 -2.46 -14.30
C HIS A 211 4.58 -0.95 -14.11
N GLU A 212 4.24 -0.40 -12.95
CA GLU A 212 4.45 1.01 -12.59
C GLU A 212 5.93 1.41 -12.69
N ILE A 213 6.83 0.63 -12.10
CA ILE A 213 8.25 1.01 -12.00
C ILE A 213 9.07 0.59 -13.21
N ASN A 214 8.57 -0.28 -14.09
CA ASN A 214 9.39 -0.78 -15.20
C ASN A 214 8.80 -0.50 -16.59
N THR A 215 7.48 -0.30 -16.68
CA THR A 215 6.81 -0.08 -17.99
C THR A 215 6.41 1.38 -18.19
N LYS A 216 6.12 2.13 -17.12
CA LYS A 216 5.77 3.55 -17.26
C LYS A 216 6.98 4.42 -17.60
N MET A 217 6.93 4.95 -18.81
CA MET A 217 7.79 6.02 -19.31
C MET A 217 7.27 7.39 -18.83
N GLU A 218 8.01 8.45 -19.15
CA GLU A 218 7.60 9.83 -18.88
C GLU A 218 6.24 10.15 -19.54
N TYR A 219 5.31 10.74 -18.80
CA TYR A 219 3.96 11.06 -19.28
C TYR A 219 3.45 12.42 -18.81
N SER A 220 2.58 13.04 -19.61
CA SER A 220 2.05 14.37 -19.35
C SER A 220 1.06 14.37 -18.18
N THR A 221 1.10 15.45 -17.39
CA THR A 221 0.07 15.74 -16.38
C THR A 221 -1.28 16.03 -17.03
N ARG A 222 -2.36 15.88 -16.26
CA ARG A 222 -3.72 16.26 -16.63
C ARG A 222 -4.14 17.48 -15.81
N SER A 223 -4.99 18.34 -16.36
CA SER A 223 -5.62 19.39 -15.56
C SER A 223 -6.77 18.79 -14.76
N ILE A 224 -6.77 19.02 -13.45
CA ILE A 224 -7.83 18.60 -12.53
C ILE A 224 -8.35 19.81 -11.75
N THR A 225 -9.54 19.68 -11.19
CA THR A 225 -10.19 20.73 -10.39
C THR A 225 -10.44 20.19 -8.99
N ILE A 226 -9.98 20.91 -7.97
CA ILE A 226 -10.02 20.50 -6.56
C ILE A 226 -10.90 21.49 -5.79
N PRO A 227 -11.83 21.02 -4.93
CA PRO A 227 -12.57 21.88 -4.02
C PRO A 227 -11.63 22.65 -3.07
N ASP A 228 -11.83 23.96 -2.95
CA ASP A 228 -11.02 24.91 -2.14
C ASP A 228 -11.97 25.81 -1.34
N GLY A 229 -12.73 25.16 -0.46
CA GLY A 229 -13.67 25.78 0.46
C GLY A 229 -14.94 26.31 -0.19
N PHE A 230 -15.48 27.35 0.43
CA PHE A 230 -16.71 27.99 0.01
C PHE A 230 -16.47 29.48 -0.23
N CYS A 231 -17.17 30.03 -1.21
CA CYS A 231 -17.25 31.48 -1.39
C CYS A 231 -17.89 32.13 -0.14
N PRO A 232 -17.42 33.33 0.26
CA PRO A 232 -18.00 34.04 1.39
C PRO A 232 -19.50 34.28 1.17
N ILE A 233 -20.32 33.91 2.16
CA ILE A 233 -21.77 34.06 2.12
C ILE A 233 -22.08 35.56 2.06
N ASN A 234 -22.80 35.99 1.02
CA ASN A 234 -23.25 37.37 0.92
C ASN A 234 -24.28 37.65 2.04
N PRO A 235 -23.98 38.54 3.00
CA PRO A 235 -24.87 38.81 4.14
C PRO A 235 -26.19 39.49 3.75
N TYR A 236 -26.32 39.96 2.51
CA TYR A 236 -27.55 40.55 1.97
C TYR A 236 -28.43 39.56 1.19
N SER A 237 -27.98 38.31 1.03
CA SER A 237 -28.77 37.24 0.40
C SER A 237 -29.64 36.56 1.46
N GLN A 238 -30.96 36.67 1.33
CA GLN A 238 -31.89 36.11 2.31
C GLN A 238 -31.99 34.56 2.26
N HIS A 239 -31.40 33.90 1.25
CA HIS A 239 -31.50 32.45 1.00
C HIS A 239 -30.22 31.83 0.39
N GLY A 240 -29.03 32.35 0.71
CA GLY A 240 -27.79 31.87 0.08
C GLY A 240 -27.33 30.51 0.61
N MET A 241 -27.48 29.44 -0.18
CA MET A 241 -26.70 28.21 0.02
C MET A 241 -25.19 28.52 -0.19
N PRO A 242 -24.29 27.91 0.58
CA PRO A 242 -22.85 28.10 0.38
C PRO A 242 -22.46 27.60 -1.02
N ILE A 243 -21.70 28.42 -1.75
CA ILE A 243 -21.23 28.11 -3.10
C ILE A 243 -19.83 27.53 -2.98
N HIS A 244 -19.63 26.30 -3.46
CA HIS A 244 -18.31 25.67 -3.48
C HIS A 244 -17.35 26.49 -4.34
N LYS A 245 -16.14 26.67 -3.82
CA LYS A 245 -15.00 27.26 -4.53
C LYS A 245 -14.11 26.11 -4.97
N TYR A 246 -13.50 26.27 -6.13
CA TYR A 246 -12.61 25.28 -6.71
C TYR A 246 -11.33 25.95 -7.19
N ARG A 247 -10.22 25.20 -7.17
CA ARG A 247 -8.94 25.60 -7.76
C ARG A 247 -8.51 24.62 -8.84
N ASP A 248 -7.83 25.14 -9.84
CA ASP A 248 -7.19 24.31 -10.86
C ASP A 248 -5.86 23.75 -10.32
N ALA A 249 -5.61 22.48 -10.58
CA ALA A 249 -4.40 21.78 -10.20
C ALA A 249 -3.92 20.84 -11.31
N LEU A 250 -2.68 20.36 -11.18
CA LEU A 250 -2.14 19.32 -12.04
C LEU A 250 -2.37 17.98 -11.36
N GLY A 251 -2.87 17.02 -12.12
CA GLY A 251 -3.07 15.65 -11.69
C GLY A 251 -2.30 14.64 -12.53
N ASP A 252 -2.13 13.45 -11.98
CA ASP A 252 -1.56 12.30 -12.69
C ASP A 252 -2.65 11.44 -13.37
N ALA A 253 -2.25 10.24 -13.80
CA ALA A 253 -3.13 9.30 -14.50
C ALA A 253 -4.28 8.78 -13.62
N ASP A 254 -4.10 8.76 -12.29
CA ASP A 254 -5.08 8.30 -11.31
C ASP A 254 -5.95 9.45 -10.79
N GLY A 255 -5.78 10.67 -11.32
CA GLY A 255 -6.58 11.85 -10.96
C GLY A 255 -6.21 12.49 -9.63
N LEU A 256 -5.05 12.15 -9.07
CA LEU A 256 -4.54 12.77 -7.84
C LEU A 256 -3.61 13.95 -8.15
N GLU A 257 -3.59 14.93 -7.26
CA GLU A 257 -2.77 16.14 -7.40
C GLU A 257 -1.28 15.81 -7.35
N VAL A 258 -0.52 16.41 -8.26
CA VAL A 258 0.93 16.30 -8.31
C VAL A 258 1.60 17.63 -8.04
N ASN A 259 2.62 17.60 -7.19
CA ASN A 259 3.50 18.73 -6.92
C ASN A 259 4.44 19.00 -8.10
N SER A 260 4.54 20.27 -8.51
CA SER A 260 5.43 20.73 -9.58
C SER A 260 6.91 20.43 -9.33
N LYS A 261 7.34 20.29 -8.07
CA LYS A 261 8.72 19.91 -7.71
C LYS A 261 9.13 18.52 -8.21
N GLY A 262 8.18 17.61 -8.34
CA GLY A 262 8.43 16.25 -8.83
C GLY A 262 8.38 16.11 -10.35
N LEU A 263 8.03 17.19 -11.06
CA LEU A 263 7.87 17.17 -12.52
C LEU A 263 9.18 17.52 -13.21
N VAL A 264 9.49 16.78 -14.27
CA VAL A 264 10.63 17.04 -15.16
C VAL A 264 10.08 17.54 -16.47
N GLY A 265 10.41 18.78 -16.86
CA GLY A 265 9.87 19.39 -18.09
C GLY A 265 8.33 19.52 -18.12
N GLY A 266 7.67 19.59 -16.95
CA GLY A 266 6.21 19.62 -16.84
C GLY A 266 5.53 18.26 -16.98
N LYS A 267 6.29 17.16 -16.96
CA LYS A 267 5.79 15.78 -17.06
C LYS A 267 6.18 14.96 -15.83
N LEU A 268 5.44 13.89 -15.57
CA LEU A 268 5.85 12.90 -14.58
C LEU A 268 7.03 12.10 -15.11
N PRO A 269 8.08 11.87 -14.30
CA PRO A 269 9.30 11.21 -14.75
C PRO A 269 9.08 9.71 -15.03
N ARG A 270 10.10 9.07 -15.64
CA ARG A 270 10.16 7.61 -15.77
C ARG A 270 10.06 6.91 -14.42
N TYR A 271 9.71 5.62 -14.42
CA TYR A 271 9.53 4.80 -13.22
C TYR A 271 8.29 5.19 -12.39
N GLY A 272 7.29 5.81 -13.04
CA GLY A 272 5.98 6.10 -12.44
C GLY A 272 6.09 6.90 -11.13
N HIS A 273 5.28 6.51 -10.14
CA HIS A 273 5.27 7.17 -8.83
C HIS A 273 6.62 7.07 -8.10
N LEU A 274 7.40 6.01 -8.30
CA LEU A 274 8.73 5.88 -7.68
C LEU A 274 9.68 6.97 -8.16
N GLY A 275 9.77 7.19 -9.48
CA GLY A 275 10.58 8.27 -10.03
C GLY A 275 10.12 9.63 -9.54
N TYR A 276 8.80 9.84 -9.50
CA TYR A 276 8.20 11.06 -8.97
C TYR A 276 8.57 11.31 -7.50
N SER A 277 8.47 10.30 -6.63
CA SER A 277 8.84 10.40 -5.21
C SER A 277 10.34 10.68 -5.03
N LEU A 278 11.22 10.03 -5.80
CA LEU A 278 12.68 10.24 -5.74
C LEU A 278 13.07 11.68 -6.08
N ILE A 279 12.44 12.27 -7.11
CA ILE A 279 12.69 13.68 -7.49
C ILE A 279 12.05 14.65 -6.48
N THR A 280 10.79 14.42 -6.09
CA THR A 280 10.06 15.29 -5.16
C THR A 280 10.78 15.45 -3.83
N ASN A 281 11.33 14.35 -3.32
CA ASN A 281 12.10 14.32 -2.07
C ASN A 281 13.57 14.74 -2.25
N LYS A 282 13.97 15.14 -3.47
CA LYS A 282 15.35 15.57 -3.81
C LYS A 282 16.41 14.49 -3.53
N ILE A 283 16.01 13.23 -3.59
CA ILE A 283 16.91 12.09 -3.36
C ILE A 283 17.81 11.88 -4.58
N LEU A 284 17.23 12.03 -5.78
CA LEU A 284 17.93 11.99 -7.05
C LEU A 284 17.64 13.24 -7.89
N THR A 285 18.58 13.61 -8.75
CA THR A 285 18.34 14.58 -9.82
C THR A 285 17.68 13.91 -11.02
N PRO A 286 17.05 14.67 -11.94
CA PRO A 286 16.50 14.12 -13.17
C PRO A 286 17.54 13.34 -14.00
N ASP A 287 18.77 13.84 -14.07
CA ASP A 287 19.88 13.18 -14.78
C ASP A 287 20.28 11.86 -14.11
N GLU A 288 20.38 11.84 -12.77
CA GLU A 288 20.64 10.61 -12.02
C GLU A 288 19.54 9.57 -12.24
N LEU A 289 18.27 10.00 -12.29
CA LEU A 289 17.13 9.11 -12.52
C LEU A 289 17.14 8.48 -13.92
N ILE A 290 17.58 9.23 -14.93
CA ILE A 290 17.71 8.73 -16.32
C ILE A 290 18.78 7.64 -16.41
N GLU A 291 19.90 7.82 -15.71
CA GLU A 291 21.01 6.86 -15.70
C GLU A 291 20.76 5.65 -14.78
N MET A 292 19.94 5.80 -13.75
CA MET A 292 19.61 4.72 -12.82
C MET A 292 18.90 3.57 -13.55
N LYS A 293 19.31 2.33 -13.26
CA LYS A 293 18.69 1.11 -13.76
C LYS A 293 17.85 0.42 -12.67
N ILE A 294 16.65 0.00 -13.04
CA ILE A 294 15.83 -0.90 -12.20
C ILE A 294 16.00 -2.34 -12.69
N ILE A 295 16.21 -3.27 -11.75
CA ILE A 295 16.22 -4.71 -12.01
C ILE A 295 15.19 -5.37 -11.11
N ILE A 296 14.28 -6.13 -11.71
CA ILE A 296 13.31 -6.94 -10.97
C ILE A 296 13.78 -8.38 -11.07
N ARG A 297 14.37 -8.92 -9.99
CA ARG A 297 14.90 -10.29 -10.01
C ARG A 297 13.77 -11.30 -9.89
N PHE A 298 12.84 -11.01 -9.00
CA PHE A 298 11.86 -12.00 -8.59
C PHE A 298 10.49 -11.38 -8.36
N ILE A 299 9.45 -12.08 -8.81
CA ILE A 299 8.05 -11.81 -8.47
C ILE A 299 7.45 -13.08 -7.86
N GLY A 300 7.15 -13.04 -6.56
CA GLY A 300 6.52 -14.14 -5.82
C GLY A 300 5.06 -13.84 -5.51
N VAL A 301 4.14 -14.50 -6.21
CA VAL A 301 2.70 -14.31 -5.99
C VAL A 301 2.12 -15.51 -5.25
N TYR A 302 1.40 -15.26 -4.16
CA TYR A 302 0.67 -16.25 -3.39
C TYR A 302 -0.83 -16.04 -3.62
N ASP A 303 -1.51 -17.02 -4.20
CA ASP A 303 -2.96 -17.03 -4.45
C ASP A 303 -3.48 -15.77 -5.19
N THR A 304 -3.73 -15.85 -6.49
CA THR A 304 -4.03 -14.64 -7.28
C THR A 304 -5.53 -14.33 -7.34
N VAL A 305 -5.95 -13.26 -6.66
CA VAL A 305 -7.27 -12.62 -6.88
C VAL A 305 -7.01 -11.23 -7.44
N SER A 306 -7.51 -10.94 -8.64
CA SER A 306 -7.29 -9.65 -9.32
C SER A 306 -8.41 -8.63 -9.11
N SER A 307 -9.48 -9.00 -8.39
CA SER A 307 -10.70 -8.19 -8.20
C SER A 307 -10.38 -6.72 -7.90
N TYR A 308 -10.56 -5.88 -8.92
CA TYR A 308 -10.31 -4.45 -8.93
C TYR A 308 -11.40 -3.73 -9.71
N TYR A 309 -11.95 -2.67 -9.14
CA TYR A 309 -12.87 -1.77 -9.83
C TYR A 309 -12.75 -0.35 -9.28
N GLU A 310 -12.26 0.57 -10.09
CA GLU A 310 -12.12 1.98 -9.72
C GLU A 310 -13.00 2.86 -10.61
N ARG A 311 -13.79 3.74 -9.99
CA ARG A 311 -14.67 4.66 -10.71
C ARG A 311 -14.21 6.10 -10.52
N GLY A 312 -13.58 6.66 -11.54
CA GLY A 312 -13.13 8.05 -11.53
C GLY A 312 -11.69 8.19 -11.02
N ALA A 313 -11.42 9.22 -10.22
CA ALA A 313 -10.12 9.41 -9.58
C ALA A 313 -9.95 8.42 -8.43
N LEU A 314 -8.70 8.13 -8.06
CA LEU A 314 -8.34 7.20 -6.96
C LEU A 314 -8.86 7.63 -5.58
N GLY A 315 -9.37 8.85 -5.45
CA GLY A 315 -10.05 9.33 -4.25
C GLY A 315 -10.77 10.64 -4.55
N ALA A 316 -11.43 11.18 -3.53
CA ALA A 316 -12.13 12.45 -3.61
C ALA A 316 -11.51 13.46 -2.63
N TYR A 317 -11.32 14.69 -3.10
CA TYR A 317 -10.95 15.80 -2.23
C TYR A 317 -12.21 16.35 -1.56
N ASP A 318 -12.16 16.53 -0.25
CA ASP A 318 -13.20 17.26 0.47
C ASP A 318 -13.11 18.77 0.20
N ASP A 319 -14.08 19.53 0.71
CA ASP A 319 -14.12 20.99 0.58
C ASP A 319 -12.92 21.71 1.25
N PHE A 320 -12.08 20.98 1.98
CA PHE A 320 -10.88 21.51 2.64
C PHE A 320 -9.59 20.93 2.04
N GLU A 321 -9.65 20.47 0.79
CA GLU A 321 -8.54 19.91 0.01
C GLU A 321 -7.94 18.64 0.61
N LYS A 322 -8.63 17.97 1.53
CA LYS A 322 -8.17 16.69 2.08
C LYS A 322 -8.63 15.56 1.18
N LEU A 323 -7.67 14.77 0.72
CA LEU A 323 -7.94 13.54 0.00
C LEU A 323 -8.51 12.49 0.95
N GLY A 324 -9.66 11.92 0.58
CA GLY A 324 -10.30 10.81 1.26
C GLY A 324 -10.87 9.80 0.27
N ASP A 325 -11.47 8.74 0.81
CA ASP A 325 -12.21 7.78 0.01
C ASP A 325 -13.46 8.42 -0.60
N ASP A 326 -13.74 8.11 -1.85
CA ASP A 326 -14.84 8.67 -2.63
C ASP A 326 -16.19 8.00 -2.30
N SER A 327 -16.64 8.13 -1.06
CA SER A 327 -17.99 7.77 -0.58
C SER A 327 -18.53 6.39 -1.05
N LYS A 328 -18.42 5.41 -0.15
CA LYS A 328 -19.00 4.05 -0.17
C LYS A 328 -20.32 3.85 -0.94
N SER A 329 -21.25 4.81 -0.89
CA SER A 329 -22.59 4.71 -1.48
C SER A 329 -22.62 4.86 -3.01
N ILE A 330 -21.70 5.62 -3.62
CA ILE A 330 -21.72 5.85 -5.07
C ILE A 330 -21.18 4.64 -5.83
N LYS A 331 -20.06 4.06 -5.37
CA LYS A 331 -19.44 2.87 -5.97
C LYS A 331 -20.38 1.66 -5.92
N LEU A 332 -20.95 1.38 -4.75
CA LEU A 332 -21.87 0.24 -4.54
C LEU A 332 -23.16 0.36 -5.38
N ALA A 333 -23.68 1.57 -5.59
CA ALA A 333 -24.91 1.80 -6.35
C ALA A 333 -24.74 1.58 -7.87
N THR A 334 -23.51 1.58 -8.37
CA THR A 334 -23.22 1.52 -9.82
C THR A 334 -22.41 0.30 -10.25
N PHE A 335 -22.08 -0.55 -9.30
CA PHE A 335 -21.30 -1.76 -9.51
C PHE A 335 -22.07 -2.83 -10.31
N ASP A 336 -21.46 -3.32 -11.39
CA ASP A 336 -21.88 -4.53 -12.11
C ASP A 336 -20.79 -5.61 -11.94
N PRO A 337 -21.12 -6.88 -11.64
CA PRO A 337 -20.13 -7.96 -11.59
C PRO A 337 -19.19 -8.06 -12.79
N LYS A 338 -19.62 -7.62 -13.98
CA LYS A 338 -18.77 -7.55 -15.19
C LYS A 338 -17.61 -6.57 -15.08
N ASP A 339 -17.69 -5.61 -14.16
CA ASP A 339 -16.64 -4.63 -13.95
C ASP A 339 -15.33 -5.27 -13.44
N PHE A 340 -15.39 -6.47 -12.84
CA PHE A 340 -14.21 -7.22 -12.43
C PHE A 340 -13.56 -8.04 -13.55
N GLU A 341 -14.16 -8.16 -14.74
CA GLU A 341 -13.61 -8.97 -15.83
C GLU A 341 -12.48 -8.27 -16.60
N ASN A 342 -12.27 -6.96 -16.38
CA ASN A 342 -11.29 -6.13 -17.08
C ASN A 342 -10.10 -5.69 -16.22
N ASP A 343 -10.04 -6.14 -14.97
CA ASP A 343 -9.04 -5.76 -13.96
C ASP A 343 -7.58 -5.89 -14.44
N GLN A 344 -7.26 -6.92 -15.22
CA GLN A 344 -5.93 -7.13 -15.78
C GLN A 344 -5.49 -6.03 -16.74
N ASN A 345 -6.41 -5.48 -17.53
CA ASN A 345 -6.11 -4.36 -18.43
C ASN A 345 -5.98 -3.06 -17.63
N GLU A 346 -6.91 -2.82 -16.71
CA GLU A 346 -6.94 -1.60 -15.90
C GLU A 346 -5.70 -1.44 -15.02
N LEU A 347 -5.16 -2.56 -14.55
CA LEU A 347 -3.93 -2.61 -13.77
C LEU A 347 -2.67 -2.84 -14.64
N GLY A 348 -2.80 -2.95 -15.96
CA GLY A 348 -1.66 -3.19 -16.88
C GLY A 348 -0.97 -4.54 -16.66
N LEU A 349 -1.67 -5.52 -16.08
CA LEU A 349 -1.13 -6.85 -15.75
C LEU A 349 -0.83 -7.65 -17.03
N GLN A 350 -1.65 -7.49 -18.07
CA GLN A 350 -1.43 -8.19 -19.36
C GLN A 350 -0.11 -7.80 -20.02
N GLU A 351 0.38 -6.59 -19.77
CA GLU A 351 1.65 -6.14 -20.33
C GLU A 351 2.85 -6.86 -19.72
N LEU A 352 2.68 -7.54 -18.58
CA LEU A 352 3.68 -8.45 -18.02
C LEU A 352 3.66 -9.81 -18.70
N GLU A 353 2.53 -10.20 -19.31
CA GLU A 353 2.31 -11.51 -19.93
C GLU A 353 2.55 -11.49 -21.45
N LEU A 354 2.27 -10.36 -22.12
CA LEU A 354 2.17 -10.31 -23.59
C LEU A 354 3.45 -10.01 -24.37
N ASN A 355 4.60 -9.87 -23.71
CA ASN A 355 5.88 -9.88 -24.43
C ASN A 355 6.87 -10.60 -23.55
N GLY A 356 7.35 -11.77 -23.96
CA GLY A 356 8.49 -12.49 -23.37
C GLY A 356 9.82 -11.73 -23.42
N ASP A 357 9.76 -10.40 -23.28
CA ASP A 357 10.86 -9.50 -23.08
C ASP A 357 11.34 -9.67 -21.64
N ALA A 358 12.42 -10.45 -21.50
CA ALA A 358 13.15 -10.67 -20.25
C ALA A 358 13.67 -9.37 -19.59
N SER A 359 13.39 -8.20 -20.19
CA SER A 359 13.63 -6.87 -19.64
C SER A 359 12.72 -6.52 -18.46
N LYS A 360 11.54 -7.17 -18.32
CA LYS A 360 10.54 -6.77 -17.31
C LYS A 360 10.79 -7.33 -15.91
N PHE A 361 11.16 -8.60 -15.82
CA PHE A 361 11.58 -9.28 -14.60
C PHE A 361 12.35 -10.55 -14.98
N GLN A 362 13.25 -11.00 -14.11
CA GLN A 362 14.09 -12.17 -14.41
C GLN A 362 13.38 -13.50 -14.14
N GLN A 363 12.61 -13.57 -13.04
CA GLN A 363 11.88 -14.79 -12.65
C GLN A 363 10.54 -14.46 -11.97
N MET A 364 9.53 -15.28 -12.23
CA MET A 364 8.26 -15.28 -11.52
C MET A 364 8.02 -16.65 -10.90
N VAL A 365 7.51 -16.68 -9.66
CA VAL A 365 7.10 -17.88 -8.95
C VAL A 365 5.70 -17.68 -8.42
N HIS A 366 4.84 -18.64 -8.72
CA HIS A 366 3.49 -18.71 -8.20
C HIS A 366 3.45 -19.75 -7.08
N PHE A 367 3.18 -19.28 -5.86
CA PHE A 367 2.94 -20.09 -4.68
C PHE A 367 1.44 -20.35 -4.56
N THR A 368 1.08 -21.60 -4.30
CA THR A 368 -0.32 -22.02 -4.26
C THR A 368 -0.83 -22.08 -2.83
N ALA A 369 -2.15 -22.23 -2.68
CA ALA A 369 -2.82 -22.46 -1.39
C ALA A 369 -2.16 -23.55 -0.51
N GLN A 370 -1.51 -24.56 -1.09
CA GLN A 370 -0.81 -25.61 -0.32
C GLN A 370 0.43 -25.08 0.42
N ASP A 371 1.00 -23.98 -0.05
CA ASP A 371 2.22 -23.37 0.47
C ASP A 371 1.92 -22.33 1.57
N GLU A 372 0.64 -22.15 1.91
CA GLU A 372 0.18 -21.16 2.88
C GLU A 372 0.24 -21.67 4.33
N HIS A 373 0.83 -20.87 5.23
CA HIS A 373 0.82 -21.18 6.64
C HIS A 373 -0.54 -20.84 7.28
N ARG A 374 -1.35 -21.86 7.58
CA ARG A 374 -2.79 -21.72 7.89
C ARG A 374 -3.23 -21.88 9.35
N LYS A 375 -2.32 -21.77 10.33
CA LYS A 375 -2.64 -22.14 11.74
C LYS A 375 -3.85 -21.41 12.34
N ASN A 376 -4.11 -20.15 11.99
CA ASN A 376 -5.26 -19.37 12.49
C ASN A 376 -6.04 -18.65 11.37
N PHE A 377 -5.95 -19.11 10.12
CA PHE A 377 -6.77 -18.59 9.03
C PHE A 377 -8.04 -19.44 8.89
N ILE A 378 -9.21 -18.79 8.86
CA ILE A 378 -10.49 -19.47 8.58
C ILE A 378 -10.54 -19.78 7.09
N LEU A 379 -10.85 -21.02 6.73
CA LEU A 379 -11.23 -21.37 5.36
C LEU A 379 -12.60 -20.76 5.08
N THR A 380 -12.66 -19.76 4.20
CA THR A 380 -13.92 -19.32 3.59
C THR A 380 -14.33 -20.26 2.48
#